data_AF-A0A9D8C0L5-F1
#
_entry.id   AF-A0A9D8C0L5-F1
#
_cell.length_a   1.000
_cell.length_b   1.000
_cell.length_c   1.000
_cell.angle_alpha   90.00
_cell.angle_beta   90.00
_cell.angle_gamma   90.00
#
_symmetry.space_group_name_H-M   'P 1'
#
loop_
_entity.id
_entity.type
_entity.pdbx_description
1 polymer ?
#
loop_
_entity_poly.entity_id
_entity_poly.type
_entity_poly.pdbx_seq_one_letter_code
_entity_poly.pdbx_strand_id
1 'polypeptide(L)'
;MNKFPYFFIGVVLLTLTACYYDHEEILYGAGANQPCTDSVGTVSYAQKVVPILRASCYSCHSGSYPSGNQLMGTYAADKAMAQNGKLYGTISYASGYSPMPKGAAKLSNCQIATIKKWIDGGMLHN
;
A
#
# COMPACT_ATOMS: atom_id res chain seq x y z
N MET A 1 60.54 4.70 -42.95
CA MET A 1 60.41 4.38 -41.52
C MET A 1 59.73 5.55 -40.83
N ASN A 2 58.40 5.66 -40.94
CA ASN A 2 57.67 6.79 -40.37
C ASN A 2 56.30 6.25 -39.94
N LYS A 3 56.12 6.10 -38.62
CA LYS A 3 54.88 5.64 -37.98
C LYS A 3 53.98 6.86 -37.77
N PHE A 4 52.73 6.82 -38.24
CA PHE A 4 51.67 7.73 -37.81
C PHE A 4 50.42 6.90 -37.49
N PRO A 5 49.96 6.89 -36.22
CA PRO A 5 48.90 5.99 -35.77
C PRO A 5 47.52 6.50 -36.17
N TYR A 6 46.67 5.54 -36.51
CA TYR A 6 45.25 5.65 -36.80
C TYR A 6 44.47 6.34 -35.68
N PHE A 7 44.19 7.64 -35.82
CA PHE A 7 43.17 8.33 -35.03
C PHE A 7 41.81 8.11 -35.72
N PHE A 8 41.31 6.87 -35.60
CA PHE A 8 40.01 6.45 -36.08
C PHE A 8 38.94 6.83 -35.06
N ILE A 9 38.01 7.67 -35.51
CA ILE A 9 36.55 7.53 -35.38
C ILE A 9 36.01 7.16 -33.98
N GLY A 10 35.25 8.07 -33.39
CA GLY A 10 34.34 7.69 -32.31
C GLY A 10 33.72 8.88 -31.60
N VAL A 11 32.80 9.57 -32.27
CA VAL A 11 31.80 10.42 -31.61
C VAL A 11 30.99 9.50 -30.69
N VAL A 12 31.40 9.41 -29.43
CA VAL A 12 30.60 8.77 -28.38
C VAL A 12 29.67 9.85 -27.86
N LEU A 13 28.47 9.86 -28.42
CA LEU A 13 27.29 10.49 -27.83
C LEU A 13 27.19 10.01 -26.39
N LEU A 14 27.51 10.90 -25.45
CA LEU A 14 27.17 10.74 -24.05
C LEU A 14 25.65 10.88 -23.94
N THR A 15 24.92 9.79 -24.18
CA THR A 15 23.51 9.71 -23.81
C THR A 15 23.47 9.76 -22.28
N LEU A 16 23.13 10.93 -21.74
CA LEU A 16 22.66 11.04 -20.37
C LEU A 16 21.47 10.10 -20.24
N THR A 17 21.65 8.99 -19.54
CA THR A 17 20.53 8.21 -19.03
C THR A 17 19.85 9.08 -17.97
N ALA A 18 18.95 9.96 -18.39
CA ALA A 18 17.97 10.52 -17.49
C ALA A 18 17.12 9.33 -17.01
N CYS A 19 17.24 9.00 -15.72
CA CYS A 19 16.23 8.18 -15.07
C CYS A 19 14.92 8.97 -15.12
N TYR A 20 14.12 8.72 -16.15
CA TYR A 20 12.77 9.21 -16.24
C TYR A 20 11.99 8.52 -15.12
N TYR A 21 11.67 9.27 -14.06
CA TYR A 21 10.74 8.82 -13.04
C TYR A 21 9.34 8.97 -13.62
N ASP A 22 8.83 7.89 -14.21
CA ASP A 22 7.43 7.76 -14.54
C ASP A 22 6.60 7.75 -13.26
N HIS A 23 5.94 8.87 -12.95
CA HIS A 23 4.85 8.95 -11.96
C HIS A 23 3.49 8.68 -12.62
N GLU A 24 3.41 7.75 -13.58
CA GLU A 24 2.15 7.43 -14.25
C GLU A 24 1.33 6.33 -13.55
N GLU A 25 1.78 5.82 -12.40
CA GLU A 25 1.00 4.85 -11.62
C GLU A 25 -0.06 5.50 -10.69
N ILE A 26 -0.11 6.83 -10.61
CA ILE A 26 -1.05 7.54 -9.71
C ILE A 26 -2.48 7.60 -10.30
N LEU A 27 -2.68 7.29 -11.59
CA LEU A 27 -3.98 7.44 -12.24
C LEU A 27 -4.72 6.14 -12.55
N TYR A 28 -4.04 5.00 -12.68
CA TYR A 28 -4.71 3.74 -13.05
C TYR A 28 -4.11 2.52 -12.35
N GLY A 29 -4.57 2.29 -11.11
CA GLY A 29 -4.70 0.97 -10.52
C GLY A 29 -3.41 0.19 -10.31
N ALA A 30 -2.92 0.20 -9.06
CA ALA A 30 -1.90 -0.72 -8.56
C ALA A 30 -2.20 -2.17 -9.01
N GLY A 31 -1.54 -2.58 -10.09
CA GLY A 31 -1.66 -3.89 -10.70
C GLY A 31 -1.07 -4.96 -9.79
N ALA A 32 -1.60 -6.17 -9.89
CA ALA A 32 -1.28 -7.32 -9.04
C ALA A 32 0.19 -7.78 -9.02
N ASN A 33 1.10 -7.10 -9.74
CA ASN A 33 2.51 -7.44 -9.90
C ASN A 33 3.50 -6.30 -9.55
N GLN A 34 3.06 -5.16 -9.02
CA GLN A 34 4.01 -4.21 -8.43
C GLN A 34 4.39 -4.63 -7.01
N PRO A 35 5.70 -4.66 -6.66
CA PRO A 35 6.13 -4.89 -5.30
C PRO A 35 5.51 -3.83 -4.39
N CYS A 36 4.79 -4.26 -3.36
CA CYS A 36 4.21 -3.36 -2.38
C CYS A 36 5.33 -2.80 -1.49
N THR A 37 5.95 -1.70 -1.92
CA THR A 37 7.05 -1.04 -1.18
C THR A 37 6.57 -0.54 0.19
N ASP A 38 5.28 -0.23 0.32
CA ASP A 38 4.63 0.18 1.56
C ASP A 38 4.57 -0.90 2.65
N SER A 39 4.79 -2.16 2.27
CA SER A 39 4.89 -3.27 3.21
C SER A 39 6.33 -3.75 3.42
N VAL A 40 7.36 -2.98 3.01
CA VAL A 40 8.76 -3.32 3.30
C VAL A 40 9.12 -2.97 4.74
N GLY A 41 9.89 -3.82 5.43
CA GLY A 41 10.31 -3.60 6.82
C GLY A 41 9.15 -3.69 7.83
N THR A 42 9.32 -3.07 9.00
CA THR A 42 8.27 -2.98 10.02
C THR A 42 7.20 -1.98 9.59
N VAL A 43 5.95 -2.41 9.54
CA VAL A 43 4.82 -1.53 9.17
C VAL A 43 4.40 -0.70 10.38
N SER A 44 4.59 0.62 10.30
CA SER A 44 4.07 1.57 11.30
C SER A 44 2.55 1.69 11.18
N TYR A 45 1.87 1.59 12.32
CA TYR A 45 0.43 1.83 12.38
C TYR A 45 0.08 3.24 11.91
N ALA A 46 0.71 4.26 12.47
CA ALA A 46 0.37 5.65 12.19
C ALA A 46 0.71 6.06 10.75
N GLN A 47 1.85 5.60 10.22
CA GLN A 47 2.34 6.06 8.92
C GLN A 47 1.81 5.25 7.74
N LYS A 48 1.49 3.96 7.92
CA LYS A 48 1.13 3.06 6.82
C LYS A 48 -0.29 2.52 6.92
N VAL A 49 -0.78 2.22 8.12
CA VAL A 49 -2.12 1.61 8.31
C VAL A 49 -3.22 2.67 8.39
N VAL A 50 -3.06 3.68 9.26
CA VAL A 50 -4.07 4.72 9.47
C VAL A 50 -4.46 5.46 8.19
N PRO A 51 -3.55 5.79 7.24
CA PRO A 51 -3.96 6.42 5.99
C PRO A 51 -4.95 5.56 5.18
N ILE A 52 -4.75 4.24 5.15
CA ILE A 52 -5.64 3.30 4.47
C ILE A 52 -7.00 3.24 5.18
N LEU A 53 -7.00 3.06 6.52
CA LEU A 53 -8.23 2.97 7.30
C LEU A 53 -9.04 4.27 7.26
N ARG A 54 -8.36 5.42 7.27
CA ARG A 54 -9.01 6.73 7.15
C ARG A 54 -9.65 6.94 5.78
N ALA A 55 -8.98 6.52 4.70
CA ALA A 55 -9.51 6.66 3.35
C ALA A 55 -10.68 5.71 3.06
N SER A 56 -10.67 4.51 3.63
CA SER A 56 -11.59 3.43 3.22
C SER A 56 -12.57 2.96 4.30
N CYS A 57 -12.41 3.36 5.56
CA CYS A 57 -13.19 2.83 6.69
C CYS A 57 -13.84 3.92 7.56
N TYR A 58 -13.09 4.95 7.96
CA TYR A 58 -13.53 5.84 9.03
C TYR A 58 -14.73 6.72 8.70
N SER A 59 -15.04 6.98 7.43
CA SER A 59 -16.24 7.74 7.05
C SER A 59 -17.53 7.12 7.57
N CYS A 60 -17.58 5.79 7.66
CA CYS A 60 -18.75 5.05 8.18
C CYS A 60 -18.50 4.40 9.54
N HIS A 61 -17.25 4.09 9.87
CA HIS A 61 -16.90 3.29 11.05
C HIS A 61 -16.29 4.09 12.20
N SER A 62 -16.32 5.42 12.18
CA SER A 62 -15.81 6.26 13.28
C SER A 62 -16.89 7.11 13.93
N GLY A 63 -16.54 7.84 15.00
CA GLY A 63 -17.44 8.73 15.73
C GLY A 63 -18.43 7.99 16.64
N SER A 64 -19.47 8.70 17.07
CA SER A 64 -20.43 8.20 18.07
C SER A 64 -21.42 7.16 17.53
N TYR A 65 -21.65 7.11 16.22
CA TYR A 65 -22.65 6.24 15.59
C TYR A 65 -22.07 5.50 14.38
N PRO A 66 -21.09 4.59 14.60
CA PRO A 66 -20.50 3.85 13.50
C PRO A 66 -21.49 2.84 12.90
N SER A 67 -21.45 2.74 11.57
CA SER A 67 -22.27 1.81 10.79
C SER A 67 -22.05 0.36 11.22
N GLY A 68 -23.14 -0.41 11.31
CA GLY A 68 -23.08 -1.81 11.74
C GLY A 68 -22.53 -2.02 13.16
N ASN A 69 -22.51 -0.95 13.98
CA ASN A 69 -21.92 -0.94 15.31
C ASN A 69 -20.45 -1.44 15.33
N GLN A 70 -19.70 -1.21 14.24
CA GLN A 70 -18.29 -1.54 14.15
C GLN A 70 -17.47 -0.25 14.27
N LEU A 71 -16.98 0.04 15.47
CA LEU A 71 -16.19 1.23 15.77
C LEU A 71 -14.71 1.03 15.35
N MET A 72 -14.16 2.08 14.75
CA MET A 72 -12.79 2.26 14.27
C MET A 72 -12.38 3.72 14.49
N GLY A 73 -11.13 4.05 14.18
CA GLY A 73 -10.61 5.44 14.24
C GLY A 73 -9.71 5.73 15.44
N THR A 74 -9.43 4.71 16.26
CA THR A 74 -8.41 4.77 17.31
C THR A 74 -7.58 3.50 17.24
N TYR A 75 -6.32 3.55 17.68
CA TYR A 75 -5.46 2.36 17.71
C TYR A 75 -6.11 1.19 18.46
N ALA A 76 -6.76 1.45 19.60
CA ALA A 76 -7.42 0.41 20.38
C ALA A 76 -8.58 -0.25 19.62
N ALA A 77 -9.44 0.54 18.97
CA ALA A 77 -10.57 0.02 18.19
C ALA A 77 -10.10 -0.73 16.94
N ASP A 78 -9.15 -0.17 16.21
CA ASP A 78 -8.62 -0.75 14.98
C ASP A 78 -7.87 -2.05 15.26
N LYS A 79 -7.08 -2.08 16.35
CA LYS A 79 -6.46 -3.30 16.86
C LYS A 79 -7.49 -4.36 17.24
N ALA A 80 -8.58 -3.99 17.93
CA ALA A 80 -9.62 -4.96 18.28
C ALA A 80 -10.26 -5.60 17.03
N MET A 81 -10.50 -4.82 15.97
CA MET A 81 -11.00 -5.31 14.69
C MET A 81 -10.00 -6.21 13.95
N ALA A 82 -8.70 -5.95 14.09
CA ALA A 82 -7.66 -6.83 13.60
C ALA A 82 -7.57 -8.13 14.39
N GLN A 83 -7.57 -8.06 15.72
CA GLN A 83 -7.45 -9.20 16.64
C GLN A 83 -8.60 -10.20 16.49
N ASN A 84 -9.83 -9.71 16.28
CA ASN A 84 -10.99 -10.58 16.08
C ASN A 84 -11.14 -11.08 14.62
N GLY A 85 -10.17 -10.77 13.74
CA GLY A 85 -10.12 -11.20 12.35
C GLY A 85 -11.08 -10.46 11.41
N LYS A 86 -11.98 -9.62 11.92
CA LYS A 86 -12.98 -8.92 11.09
C LYS A 86 -12.35 -7.97 10.11
N LEU A 87 -11.29 -7.25 10.49
CA LEU A 87 -10.63 -6.30 9.59
C LEU A 87 -10.13 -7.03 8.34
N TYR A 88 -9.29 -8.06 8.51
CA TYR A 88 -8.72 -8.79 7.39
C TYR A 88 -9.75 -9.60 6.61
N GLY A 89 -10.64 -10.33 7.29
CA GLY A 89 -11.65 -11.16 6.62
C GLY A 89 -12.57 -10.34 5.71
N THR A 90 -12.96 -9.16 6.17
CA THR A 90 -13.87 -8.26 5.46
C THR A 90 -13.20 -7.56 4.27
N ILE A 91 -11.94 -7.10 4.38
CA ILE A 91 -11.24 -6.43 3.27
C ILE A 91 -10.67 -7.42 2.24
N SER A 92 -10.37 -8.65 2.65
CA SER A 92 -9.91 -9.72 1.75
C SER A 92 -11.07 -10.40 1.00
N TYR A 93 -12.31 -10.20 1.46
CA TYR A 93 -13.52 -10.86 0.99
C TYR A 93 -13.50 -12.37 1.30
N ALA A 94 -12.98 -12.72 2.48
CA ALA A 94 -12.97 -14.10 2.95
C ALA A 94 -14.40 -14.61 3.18
N SER A 95 -14.60 -15.92 2.97
CA SER A 95 -15.88 -16.58 3.22
C SER A 95 -16.31 -16.37 4.68
N GLY A 96 -17.61 -16.10 4.89
CA GLY A 96 -18.18 -15.80 6.21
C GLY A 96 -18.07 -14.35 6.66
N TYR A 97 -17.42 -13.47 5.89
CA TYR A 97 -17.34 -12.03 6.18
C TYR A 97 -18.14 -11.21 5.17
N SER A 98 -18.72 -10.09 5.62
CA SER A 98 -19.43 -9.16 4.74
C SER A 98 -18.41 -8.26 4.02
N PRO A 99 -18.34 -8.25 2.67
CA PRO A 99 -17.32 -7.48 1.94
C PRO A 99 -17.39 -5.97 2.21
N MET A 100 -16.23 -5.33 2.44
CA MET A 100 -16.08 -3.88 2.61
C MET A 100 -14.90 -3.33 1.77
N PRO A 101 -14.95 -2.07 1.30
CA PRO A 101 -15.95 -1.05 1.64
C PRO A 101 -17.30 -1.24 0.94
N LYS A 102 -18.41 -0.92 1.62
CA LYS A 102 -19.75 -1.01 0.98
C LYS A 102 -19.93 0.12 -0.03
N GLY A 103 -20.39 -0.23 -1.23
CA GLY A 103 -20.65 0.73 -2.28
C GLY A 103 -19.42 1.41 -2.86
N ALA A 104 -18.21 0.92 -2.56
CA ALA A 104 -16.96 1.40 -3.15
C ALA A 104 -16.12 0.24 -3.68
N ALA A 105 -15.05 0.58 -4.40
CA ALA A 105 -14.09 -0.40 -4.89
C ALA A 105 -13.37 -1.12 -3.74
N LYS A 106 -13.02 -2.38 -3.97
CA LYS A 106 -12.17 -3.17 -3.05
C LYS A 106 -10.81 -2.46 -2.89
N LEU A 107 -10.23 -2.55 -1.70
CA LEU A 107 -8.85 -2.13 -1.47
C LEU A 107 -7.90 -2.84 -2.44
N SER A 108 -6.83 -2.15 -2.83
CA SER A 108 -5.80 -2.76 -3.68
C SER A 108 -5.09 -3.90 -2.93
N ASN A 109 -4.48 -4.81 -3.69
CA ASN A 109 -3.71 -5.91 -3.10
C ASN A 109 -2.60 -5.39 -2.18
N CYS A 110 -1.95 -4.27 -2.52
CA CYS A 110 -0.93 -3.68 -1.67
C CYS A 110 -1.48 -3.07 -0.37
N GLN A 111 -2.64 -2.42 -0.41
CA GLN A 111 -3.28 -1.93 0.82
C GLN A 111 -3.64 -3.09 1.76
N ILE A 112 -4.21 -4.17 1.20
CA ILE A 112 -4.53 -5.38 1.95
C ILE A 112 -3.26 -6.02 2.52
N ALA A 113 -2.18 -6.11 1.73
CA ALA A 113 -0.90 -6.67 2.17
C ALA A 113 -0.26 -5.84 3.29
N THR A 114 -0.29 -4.51 3.21
CA THR A 114 0.19 -3.61 4.28
C THR A 114 -0.57 -3.84 5.59
N ILE A 115 -1.91 -3.92 5.53
CA ILE A 115 -2.74 -4.22 6.70
C ILE A 115 -2.40 -5.61 7.24
N LYS A 116 -2.31 -6.63 6.38
CA LYS A 116 -1.97 -8.00 6.79
C LYS A 116 -0.62 -8.08 7.46
N LYS A 117 0.39 -7.38 6.93
CA LYS A 117 1.72 -7.36 7.52
C LYS A 117 1.75 -6.68 8.89
N TRP A 118 0.99 -5.60 9.08
CA TRP A 118 0.83 -5.00 10.40
C TRP A 118 0.16 -5.97 11.39
N ILE A 119 -0.86 -6.70 10.95
CA ILE A 119 -1.53 -7.74 11.77
C ILE A 119 -0.52 -8.84 12.17
N ASP A 120 0.21 -9.38 11.20
CA ASP A 120 1.19 -10.45 11.41
C ASP A 120 2.38 -9.98 12.26
N GLY A 121 2.73 -8.70 12.19
CA GLY A 121 3.74 -8.05 13.02
C GLY A 121 3.30 -7.75 14.45
N GLY A 122 2.13 -8.23 14.89
CA GLY A 122 1.63 -8.06 16.26
C GLY A 122 0.85 -6.76 16.49
N MET A 123 0.42 -6.08 15.43
CA MET A 123 -0.39 -4.86 15.47
C MET A 123 0.28 -3.76 16.31
N LEU A 124 1.56 -3.47 16.06
CA LEU A 124 2.34 -2.50 16.84
C LEU A 124 1.77 -1.07 16.72
N HIS A 125 1.93 -0.28 17.78
CA HIS A 125 1.67 1.17 17.78
C HIS A 125 3.01 1.90 17.79
N ASN A 126 3.59 2.10 16.60
CA ASN A 126 4.95 2.59 16.40
C ASN A 126 5.04 3.63 15.29
#